data_AF-A0A956F3S1-F1
#
_entry.id   AF-A0A956F3S1-F1
#
_cell.length_a   1.000
_cell.length_b   1.000
_cell.length_c   1.000
_cell.angle_alpha   90.00
_cell.angle_beta   90.00
_cell.angle_gamma   90.00
#
_symmetry.space_group_name_H-M   'P 1'
#
loop_
_entity.id
_entity.type
_entity.pdbx_description
1 polymer ?
#
loop_
_entity_poly.entity_id
_entity_poly.type
_entity_poly.pdbx_seq_one_letter_code
_entity_poly.pdbx_strand_id
1 'polypeptide(L)' 'MSRVLVGQDDIVEHVLTASLARGHVLIEGVPGLGKTLLVRALSHVLGAGFKRIQFTPDLMPSDVTGGN' A
#
# COMPACT_ATOMS: atom_id res chain seq x y z
N MET A 1 10.10 -9.42 -7.87
CA MET A 1 9.52 -8.06 -7.95
C MET A 1 10.02 -7.26 -9.15
N SER A 2 11.28 -7.41 -9.57
CA SER A 2 11.91 -6.72 -10.71
C SER A 2 11.20 -6.83 -12.07
N ARG A 3 10.26 -7.78 -12.25
CA ARG A 3 9.45 -7.92 -13.47
C ARG A 3 8.14 -7.12 -13.45
N VAL A 4 7.72 -6.63 -12.28
CA VAL A 4 6.41 -5.98 -12.06
C VAL A 4 6.56 -4.51 -11.68
N LEU A 5 7.62 -4.17 -10.92
CA LEU A 5 8.06 -2.81 -10.67
C LEU A 5 9.52 -2.68 -11.10
N VAL A 6 9.79 -1.82 -12.09
CA VAL A 6 11.13 -1.55 -12.59
C VAL A 6 11.56 -0.18 -12.05
N GLY A 7 12.76 -0.09 -11.46
CA GLY A 7 13.35 1.18 -11.00
C GLY A 7 12.68 1.79 -9.77
N GLN A 8 12.18 0.96 -8.86
CA GLN A 8 11.48 1.38 -7.63
C GLN A 8 12.02 0.64 -6.39
N ASP A 9 13.30 0.28 -6.42
CA ASP A 9 13.93 -0.58 -5.41
C ASP A 9 13.90 0.06 -4.01
N ASP A 10 14.20 1.36 -3.91
CA ASP A 10 14.18 2.09 -2.63
C ASP A 10 12.79 2.10 -1.97
N ILE A 11 11.72 2.25 -2.75
CA ILE A 11 10.36 2.23 -2.20
C ILE A 11 10.03 0.84 -1.68
N VAL A 12 10.44 -0.21 -2.39
CA VAL A 12 10.25 -1.60 -1.95
C VAL A 12 10.96 -1.82 -0.62
N GLU A 13 12.21 -1.40 -0.49
CA GLU A 13 13.00 -1.55 0.74
C GLU A 13 12.39 -0.80 1.92
N HIS A 14 11.99 0.46 1.74
CA HIS A 14 11.34 1.23 2.80
C HIS A 14 9.99 0.62 3.23
N VAL A 15 9.16 0.16 2.28
CA VAL A 15 7.87 -0.45 2.62
C VAL A 15 8.08 -1.78 3.36
N LEU A 16 9.05 -2.59 2.96
CA LEU A 16 9.40 -3.82 3.67
C LEU A 16 9.90 -3.52 5.08
N THR A 17 10.83 -2.56 5.22
CA THR A 17 11.40 -2.15 6.51
C THR A 17 10.30 -1.68 7.47
N ALA A 18 9.43 -0.77 7.02
CA ALA A 18 8.32 -0.27 7.82
C ALA A 18 7.33 -1.40 8.18
N SER A 19 7.02 -2.30 7.24
CA SER A 19 6.10 -3.42 7.50
C SER A 19 6.63 -4.36 8.58
N LEU A 20 7.91 -4.71 8.52
CA LEU A 20 8.57 -5.56 9.52
C LEU A 20 8.68 -4.86 10.89
N ALA A 21 8.86 -3.55 10.90
CA ALA A 21 8.86 -2.72 12.10
C ALA A 21 7.44 -2.39 12.64
N ARG A 22 6.37 -2.89 12.01
CA ARG A 22 4.97 -2.54 12.31
C ARG A 22 4.66 -1.03 12.21
N GLY A 23 5.37 -0.32 11.33
CA GLY A 23 5.16 1.08 11.02
C GLY A 23 4.12 1.33 9.92
N HIS A 24 3.87 2.60 9.63
CA HIS A 24 2.98 3.06 8.56
C HIS A 24 3.80 3.78 7.48
N VAL A 25 3.38 3.64 6.21
CA VAL A 25 4.06 4.25 5.06
C VAL A 25 3.10 5.15 4.31
N LEU A 26 3.54 6.39 4.05
CA LEU A 26 2.90 7.31 3.11
C LEU A 26 3.65 7.25 1.77
N ILE A 27 2.94 6.96 0.68
CA ILE A 27 3.54 6.84 -0.67
C ILE A 27 3.09 8.01 -1.54
N GLU A 28 3.95 9.02 -1.66
CA GLU A 28 3.74 10.21 -2.49
C GLU A 28 4.30 10.03 -3.91
N GLY A 29 3.87 10.87 -4.85
CA GLY A 29 4.22 10.75 -6.27
C GLY A 29 3.01 10.89 -7.18
N VAL A 30 3.26 11.10 -8.48
CA VAL A 30 2.21 11.38 -9.46
C VAL A 30 1.31 10.16 -9.72
N PRO A 31 0.06 10.38 -10.16
CA PRO A 31 -0.83 9.28 -10.59
C PRO A 31 -0.19 8.44 -11.68
N GLY A 32 -0.48 7.14 -11.68
CA GLY A 32 -0.02 6.21 -12.73
C GLY A 32 1.33 5.52 -12.45
N LEU A 33 2.06 5.86 -11.38
CA LEU A 33 3.33 5.22 -11.03
C LEU A 33 3.21 3.85 -10.34
N GLY A 34 2.09 3.15 -10.54
CA GLY A 34 1.95 1.77 -10.04
C GLY A 34 1.90 1.62 -8.51
N LYS A 35 1.61 2.67 -7.73
CA LYS A 35 1.51 2.59 -6.25
C LYS A 35 0.58 1.48 -5.76
N THR A 36 -0.58 1.32 -6.40
CA THR A 36 -1.51 0.23 -6.08
C THR A 36 -0.93 -1.14 -6.44
N LEU A 37 -0.18 -1.22 -7.54
CA LEU A 37 0.46 -2.46 -7.99
C LEU A 37 1.58 -2.88 -7.02
N LEU A 38 2.38 -1.91 -6.54
CA LEU A 38 3.41 -2.12 -5.53
C LEU A 38 2.84 -2.79 -4.28
N VAL A 39 1.84 -2.17 -3.65
CA VAL A 39 1.30 -2.67 -2.37
C VAL A 39 0.64 -4.03 -2.55
N ARG A 40 -0.07 -4.25 -3.67
CA ARG A 40 -0.69 -5.54 -3.99
C ARG A 40 0.33 -6.65 -4.29
N ALA A 41 1.44 -6.31 -4.96
CA ALA A 41 2.51 -7.26 -5.22
C ALA A 41 3.24 -7.63 -3.93
N LEU A 42 3.52 -6.64 -3.06
CA LEU A 42 4.11 -6.87 -1.75
C LEU A 42 3.23 -7.73 -0.86
N SER A 43 1.93 -7.45 -0.78
CA SER A 43 1.02 -8.27 0.03
C SER A 43 0.98 -9.72 -0.45
N HIS A 44 1.00 -9.95 -1.77
CA HIS A 44 1.06 -11.31 -2.33
C HIS A 44 2.36 -12.03 -1.97
N VAL A 45 3.51 -11.36 -2.09
CA VAL A 45 4.83 -11.94 -1.75
C VAL A 45 4.95 -12.25 -0.25
N LEU A 46 4.41 -11.38 0.60
CA LEU A 46 4.46 -11.53 2.06
C LEU A 46 3.37 -12.47 2.62
N GLY A 47 2.46 -12.96 1.78
CA GLY A 47 1.27 -13.71 2.24
C GLY A 47 0.34 -12.87 3.13
N ALA A 48 0.39 -11.55 3.02
CA ALA A 48 -0.39 -10.63 3.83
C ALA A 48 -1.76 -10.32 3.20
N GLY A 49 -2.73 -9.98 4.06
CA GLY A 49 -4.03 -9.47 3.60
C GLY A 49 -3.88 -8.11 2.91
N PHE A 50 -4.62 -7.90 1.82
CA PHE A 50 -4.70 -6.61 1.14
C PHE A 50 -6.12 -6.06 1.20
N LYS A 51 -6.27 -4.84 1.72
CA LYS A 51 -7.50 -4.06 1.69
C LYS A 51 -7.19 -2.67 1.18
N ARG A 52 -8.06 -2.14 0.32
CA ARG A 52 -7.94 -0.79 -0.23
C ARG A 52 -9.19 -0.01 0.12
N ILE A 53 -9.01 1.17 0.73
CA ILE A 53 -10.06 2.15 0.98
C ILE A 53 -9.72 3.38 0.14
N GLN A 54 -10.64 3.79 -0.73
CA GLN A 54 -10.52 5.04 -1.46
C GLN A 54 -11.13 6.14 -0.60
N PHE A 55 -10.32 7.15 -0.26
CA PHE A 55 -10.82 8.32 0.42
C PHE A 55 -11.63 9.16 -0.57
N THR A 56 -12.84 9.54 -0.16
CA THR A 56 -13.75 10.44 -0.86
C THR A 56 -14.27 11.46 0.16
N PRO A 57 -14.76 12.64 -0.26
CA PRO A 57 -15.21 13.69 0.67
C PRO A 57 -16.39 13.28 1.57
N ASP A 58 -17.14 12.27 1.14
CA ASP A 58 -18.32 11.70 1.81
C ASP A 58 -17.99 10.50 2.71
N LEU A 59 -16.74 10.02 2.72
CA LEU A 59 -16.34 8.87 3.54
C LEU A 59 -16.49 9.19 5.04
N MET A 60 -17.31 8.40 5.74
CA MET A 60 -17.54 8.55 7.18
C MET A 60 -16.63 7.60 7.97
N PRO A 61 -16.28 7.92 9.24
CA PRO A 61 -15.48 7.03 10.08
C PRO A 61 -16.06 5.61 10.19
N SER A 62 -17.39 5.50 10.24
CA SER A 62 -18.12 4.22 10.29
C SER A 62 -17.86 3.32 9.08
N ASP A 63 -17.54 3.89 7.92
CA ASP A 63 -17.24 3.11 6.70
C ASP A 63 -15.87 2.41 6.81
N VAL A 64 -15.00 2.88 7.70
CA VAL A 64 -13.65 2.31 7.94
C VAL A 64 -13.64 1.41 9.16
N THR A 65 -14.28 1.83 10.26
CA THR A 65 -14.28 1.09 11.53
C THR A 65 -15.36 0.00 11.60
N GLY A 66 -16.37 0.06 10.72
CA GLY A 66 -17.60 -0.70 10.82
C GLY A 66 -18.64 0.04 11.67
N GLY A 67 -19.91 -0.10 11.29
CA GLY A 67 -21.06 0.26 12.13
C GLY A 67 -21.38 -0.86 13.11
N ASN A 68 -21.85 -0.50 14.30
CA ASN A 68 -22.31 -1.45 15.33
C ASN A 68 -23.45 -2.34 14.82
#